data_AF-A0A8C3UJB4-F1
#
_entry.id   AF-A0A8C3UJB4-F1
#
_cell.length_a   1.000
_cell.length_b   1.000
_cell.length_c   1.000
_cell.angle_alpha   90.00
_cell.angle_beta   90.00
_cell.angle_gamma   90.00
#
_symmetry.space_group_name_H-M   'P 1'
#
loop_
_entity.id
_entity.type
_entity.pdbx_description
1 polymer ?
#
loop_
_entity_poly.entity_id
_entity_poly.type
_entity_poly.pdbx_seq_one_letter_code
_entity_poly.pdbx_strand_id
1 'polypeptide(L)' 'MSLVLGLSLAALADDGSMVQLPGGTFRMGSASLHRRGEEEPPRDVTLKPFALDKHPVTNRDFR' A
#
# COMPACT_ATOMS: atom_id res chain seq x y z
N MET A 1 -10.60 11.43 -34.88
CA MET A 1 -10.12 10.26 -34.10
C MET A 1 -9.96 10.71 -32.66
N SER A 2 -10.70 10.06 -31.77
CA SER A 2 -11.00 10.53 -30.41
C SER A 2 -9.76 10.58 -29.52
N LEU A 3 -9.55 11.74 -28.89
CA LEU A 3 -8.57 11.94 -27.82
C LEU A 3 -9.13 11.24 -26.56
N VAL A 4 -8.50 10.17 -26.08
CA VAL A 4 -8.87 9.56 -24.80
C VAL A 4 -8.15 10.32 -23.70
N LEU A 5 -8.85 11.29 -23.12
CA LEU A 5 -8.45 11.95 -21.88
C LEU A 5 -8.72 10.97 -20.71
N GLY A 6 -7.73 10.14 -20.40
CA GLY A 6 -7.74 9.30 -19.19
C GLY A 6 -7.50 10.17 -17.95
N LEU A 7 -8.52 10.91 -17.53
CA LEU A 7 -8.48 11.65 -16.27
C LEU A 7 -8.55 10.64 -15.12
N SER A 8 -7.39 10.19 -14.64
CA SER A 8 -7.29 9.41 -13.41
C SER A 8 -7.65 10.32 -12.24
N LEU A 9 -8.88 10.20 -11.75
CA LEU A 9 -9.38 10.90 -10.56
C LEU A 9 -8.76 10.27 -9.30
N ALA A 10 -7.49 10.55 -9.05
CA ALA A 10 -6.80 10.19 -7.81
C ALA A 10 -5.93 11.37 -7.33
N ALA A 11 -6.55 12.54 -7.23
CA ALA A 11 -6.01 13.67 -6.49
C ALA A 11 -6.99 14.00 -5.35
N LEU A 12 -7.27 13.01 -4.50
CA LEU A 12 -7.61 13.33 -3.11
C LEU A 12 -6.32 13.96 -2.56
N ALA A 13 -6.37 15.27 -2.30
CA ALA A 13 -5.28 16.13 -1.86
C ALA A 13 -3.97 15.38 -1.51
N ASP A 14 -3.01 15.39 -2.44
CA ASP A 14 -1.66 14.95 -2.15
C ASP A 14 -0.99 16.01 -1.27
N ASP A 15 -1.25 15.94 0.04
CA ASP A 15 -0.51 16.70 1.04
C ASP A 15 0.91 16.11 1.28
N GLY A 16 1.31 15.12 0.46
CA GLY A 16 2.57 14.39 0.59
C GLY A 16 2.63 13.43 1.77
N SER A 17 1.53 13.26 2.52
CA SER A 17 1.44 12.35 3.66
C SER A 17 1.25 10.90 3.24
N MET A 18 0.63 10.64 2.09
CA MET A 18 0.38 9.31 1.56
C MET A 18 1.34 8.94 0.43
N VAL A 19 1.71 7.66 0.36
CA VAL A 19 2.59 7.10 -0.67
C VAL A 19 1.79 6.17 -1.56
N GLN A 20 1.84 6.41 -2.88
CA GLN A 20 1.22 5.54 -3.88
C GLN A 20 2.09 4.31 -4.13
N LEU A 21 1.52 3.13 -3.93
CA LEU A 21 2.16 1.85 -4.19
C LEU A 21 1.48 1.19 -5.40
N PRO A 22 2.23 0.74 -6.41
CA PRO A 22 1.66 0.18 -7.63
C PRO A 22 0.97 -1.18 -7.43
N GLY A 23 1.03 -1.75 -6.22
CA GLY A 23 0.62 -3.13 -5.99
C GLY A 23 1.58 -4.12 -6.66
N GLY A 24 1.08 -5.31 -7.01
CA GLY A 24 1.87 -6.41 -7.58
C GLY A 24 1.84 -7.66 -6.71
N THR A 25 2.64 -8.64 -7.09
CA THR A 25 2.77 -9.92 -6.36
C THR A 25 4.02 -9.92 -5.51
N PHE A 26 3.87 -10.23 -4.22
CA PHE A 26 4.95 -10.24 -3.24
C PHE A 26 4.91 -11.51 -2.40
N ARG A 27 6.07 -11.92 -1.89
CA ARG A 27 6.17 -13.00 -0.91
C ARG A 27 5.85 -12.45 0.48
N MET A 28 4.67 -12.75 1.03
CA MET A 28 4.25 -12.31 2.36
C MET A 28 4.46 -13.41 3.39
N GLY A 29 4.97 -13.03 4.56
CA GLY A 29 5.40 -13.93 5.64
C GLY A 29 6.93 -14.00 5.75
N SER A 30 7.41 -14.48 6.89
CA SER A 30 8.82 -14.84 7.14
C SER A 30 9.41 -15.92 6.19
N ALA A 31 10.73 -16.13 6.18
CA ALA A 31 11.36 -17.45 5.99
C ALA A 31 12.30 -17.81 7.16
N SER A 32 12.38 -16.94 8.18
CA SER A 32 13.38 -17.02 9.24
C SER A 32 13.06 -18.06 10.31
N LEU A 33 14.11 -18.53 10.98
CA LEU A 33 14.03 -19.48 12.09
C LEU A 33 13.54 -18.84 13.41
N HIS A 34 13.62 -17.52 13.55
CA HIS A 34 13.21 -16.79 14.75
C HIS A 34 11.78 -16.21 14.66
N ARG A 35 10.97 -16.74 13.76
CA ARG A 35 9.66 -16.17 13.46
C ARG A 35 8.61 -16.63 14.46
N ARG A 36 7.57 -15.81 14.65
CA ARG A 36 6.33 -16.26 15.31
C ARG A 36 5.52 -17.15 14.37
N GLY A 37 4.85 -18.17 14.92
CA GLY A 37 4.15 -19.18 14.13
C GLY A 37 3.05 -18.65 13.21
N GLU A 38 2.40 -17.54 13.59
CA GLU A 38 1.34 -16.90 12.78
C GLU A 38 1.86 -16.11 11.57
N GLU A 39 3.17 -15.95 11.44
CA GLU A 39 3.80 -15.36 10.26
C GLU A 39 4.21 -16.43 9.23
N GLU A 40 3.94 -17.72 9.47
CA GLU A 40 4.15 -18.86 8.55
C GLU A 40 2.88 -19.33 7.83
N PRO A 41 3.03 -20.02 6.68
CA PRO A 41 4.22 -20.07 5.81
C PRO A 41 4.28 -18.85 4.87
N PRO A 42 5.46 -18.52 4.31
CA PRO A 42 5.53 -17.50 3.27
C PRO A 42 4.74 -17.91 2.03
N ARG A 43 3.92 -16.99 1.50
CA ARG A 43 3.03 -17.22 0.36
C ARG A 43 3.02 -16.03 -0.59
N ASP A 44 2.72 -16.28 -1.84
CA ASP A 44 2.59 -15.21 -2.83
C ASP A 44 1.23 -14.53 -2.66
N VAL A 45 1.24 -13.20 -2.56
CA VAL A 45 0.05 -12.37 -2.37
C VAL A 45 0.06 -11.27 -3.43
N THR A 46 -1.05 -11.12 -4.14
CA THR A 46 -1.24 -10.07 -5.14
C THR A 46 -2.11 -8.96 -4.57
N LEU A 47 -1.58 -7.73 -4.58
CA LEU A 47 -2.30 -6.52 -4.17
C LEU A 47 -2.58 -5.65 -5.38
N LYS A 48 -3.75 -5.00 -5.39
CA LYS A 48 -4.06 -3.93 -6.34
C LYS A 48 -3.27 -2.66 -5.97
N PRO A 49 -3.10 -1.70 -6.90
CA PRO A 49 -2.56 -0.39 -6.54
C PRO A 49 -3.35 0.25 -5.39
N PHE A 50 -2.65 0.83 -4.43
CA PHE A 50 -3.23 1.48 -3.26
C PHE A 50 -2.29 2.54 -2.70
N ALA A 51 -2.80 3.38 -1.80
CA ALA A 51 -2.00 4.37 -1.10
C ALA A 51 -1.93 4.04 0.39
N LEU A 52 -0.80 4.35 1.03
CA LEU A 52 -0.54 4.12 2.44
C LEU A 52 0.03 5.40 3.08
N ASP A 53 -0.39 5.72 4.30
CA ASP A 53 0.21 6.81 5.06
C ASP A 53 1.70 6.57 5.29
N LYS A 54 2.51 7.61 5.05
CA LYS A 54 3.96 7.62 5.31
C LYS A 54 4.26 7.55 6.81
N HIS A 55 3.37 8.10 7.62
CA HIS A 55 3.49 8.17 9.07
C HIS A 55 2.21 7.68 9.74
N PRO A 56 2.30 7.04 10.92
CA PRO A 56 1.11 6.72 11.71
C PRO A 56 0.32 7.99 12.04
N VAL A 57 -1.00 7.86 12.16
CA VAL A 57 -1.89 8.93 12.62
C VAL A 57 -1.39 9.46 13.97
N THR A 58 -1.20 10.79 14.06
CA THR A 58 -0.73 11.40 15.31
C THR A 58 -1.90 11.74 16.23
N ASN A 59 -1.62 11.94 17.53
CA ASN A 59 -2.61 12.41 18.49
C ASN A 59 -3.25 13.76 18.10
N ARG A 60 -2.53 14.59 17.32
CA ARG A 60 -3.05 15.86 16.80
C ARG A 60 -4.08 15.60 15.70
N ASP A 61 -3.85 14.63 14.85
CA ASP A 61 -4.70 14.36 13.69
C ASP A 61 -5.96 13.54 14.07
N PHE A 62 -5.96 12.89 15.24
CA PHE A 62 -7.08 12.10 15.76
C PHE A 62 -8.15 12.92 16.52
N ARG A 63 -7.82 14.15 16.96
CA ARG A 63 -8.69 14.99 17.81
C ARG A 63 -9.46 16.02 17.00
#